data_AF-A0A3P7SE40-F1
#
_entry.id   AF-A0A3P7SE40-F1
#
_cell.length_a   1.000
_cell.length_b   1.000
_cell.length_c   1.000
_cell.angle_alpha   90.00
_cell.angle_beta   90.00
_cell.angle_gamma   90.00
#
_symmetry.space_group_name_H-M   'P 1'
#
loop_
_entity.id
_entity.type
_entity.pdbx_description
1 polymer ?
#
loop_
_entity_poly.entity_id
_entity_poly.type
_entity_poly.pdbx_seq_one_letter_code
_entity_poly.pdbx_strand_id
1 'polypeptide(L)'
;MSILFKRFYVKWNFFLQVISVQTTRCGFIHVYIQGNLENRNGKTMVMTVHDVGTNYKAFPTLDQIGEDLVCVLDKLDVKTCIAFGEGAGANIICRFAMSSPNRIMGICLVHCTSTTAGIIEYCKDKLINMRLESGVMSQGAWDYLAMHKFGSSDKKEKQAYIEELKSCLNPKNLSKYLFSFCKRSDISSLLGSKLENMDALLVTGARASHLHTVYTTHKSMNKRKTTLLVVDNVSDVMAEAPEKLARSLILLCKGCGVMSGVAIPGMERQRTLSRFDEFFRFSISIN
;
A
#
# COMPACT_ATOMS: atom_id res chain seq x y z
N MET A 1 -6.92 -14.20 -14.67
CA MET A 1 -6.55 -12.78 -14.42
C MET A 1 -7.54 -11.89 -15.16
N SER A 2 -8.41 -11.17 -14.44
CA SER A 2 -9.28 -10.20 -15.12
C SER A 2 -8.38 -9.17 -15.83
N ILE A 3 -8.72 -8.82 -17.07
CA ILE A 3 -8.01 -7.78 -17.84
C ILE A 3 -7.87 -6.50 -17.02
N LEU A 4 -8.85 -6.23 -16.15
CA LEU A 4 -8.87 -5.12 -15.20
C LEU A 4 -7.63 -5.13 -14.30
N PHE A 5 -7.35 -6.24 -13.59
CA PHE A 5 -6.19 -6.30 -12.70
C PHE A 5 -4.89 -6.58 -13.45
N LYS A 6 -4.92 -7.27 -14.59
CA LYS A 6 -3.71 -7.47 -15.41
C LYS A 6 -3.19 -6.12 -15.95
N ARG A 7 -4.09 -5.18 -16.29
CA ARG A 7 -3.73 -3.77 -16.57
C ARG A 7 -3.37 -2.99 -15.29
N PHE A 8 -4.03 -3.30 -14.16
CA PHE A 8 -3.74 -2.66 -12.88
C PHE A 8 -2.45 -3.17 -12.20
N TYR A 9 -1.91 -4.35 -12.52
CA TYR A 9 -0.77 -5.02 -11.85
C TYR A 9 0.39 -5.46 -12.77
N VAL A 10 0.11 -6.04 -13.95
CA VAL A 10 1.17 -6.71 -14.75
C VAL A 10 1.84 -5.77 -15.76
N LYS A 11 1.17 -4.69 -16.17
CA LYS A 11 1.73 -3.71 -17.12
C LYS A 11 2.56 -2.58 -16.49
N TRP A 12 3.00 -2.76 -15.23
CA TRP A 12 3.68 -1.72 -14.44
C TRP A 12 5.01 -1.27 -15.02
N ASN A 13 5.71 -2.14 -15.73
CA ASN A 13 7.08 -1.84 -16.15
C ASN A 13 7.19 -1.06 -17.47
N PHE A 14 6.10 -0.85 -18.23
CA PHE A 14 6.26 -0.42 -19.63
C PHE A 14 5.98 1.06 -19.94
N PHE A 15 5.27 1.81 -19.09
CA PHE A 15 4.96 3.22 -19.39
C PHE A 15 4.83 4.05 -18.11
N LEU A 16 5.96 4.35 -17.46
CA LEU A 16 6.00 5.21 -16.29
C LEU A 16 6.84 6.44 -16.59
N GLN A 17 6.20 7.61 -16.62
CA GLN A 17 6.95 8.86 -16.46
C GLN A 17 7.37 8.93 -14.99
N VAL A 18 8.65 9.18 -14.72
CA VAL A 18 9.14 9.39 -13.35
C VAL A 18 9.31 10.88 -13.12
N ILE A 19 8.72 11.38 -12.04
CA ILE A 19 8.96 12.74 -11.56
C ILE A 19 9.54 12.68 -10.15
N SER A 20 10.37 13.66 -9.81
CA SER A 20 10.85 13.86 -8.45
C SER A 20 10.07 15.03 -7.83
N VAL A 21 9.41 14.77 -6.71
CA VAL A 21 8.62 15.77 -5.98
C VAL A 21 9.40 16.18 -4.75
N GLN A 22 9.80 17.45 -4.67
CA GLN A 22 10.34 18.01 -3.43
C GLN A 22 9.23 18.08 -2.39
N THR A 23 9.47 17.50 -1.23
CA THR A 23 8.58 17.48 -0.07
C THR A 23 9.19 18.26 1.09
N THR A 24 8.38 18.51 2.11
CA THR A 24 8.75 19.36 3.24
C THR A 24 9.74 18.67 4.19
N ARG A 25 9.56 17.37 4.45
CA ARG A 25 10.31 16.62 5.48
C ARG A 25 11.09 15.45 4.90
N CYS A 26 10.58 14.83 3.84
CA CYS A 26 11.16 13.62 3.24
C CYS A 26 12.12 13.90 2.09
N GLY A 27 12.36 15.18 1.74
CA GLY A 27 13.13 15.57 0.56
C GLY A 27 12.45 15.16 -0.73
N PHE A 28 13.17 14.52 -1.65
CA PHE A 28 12.58 14.12 -2.93
C PHE A 28 11.87 12.77 -2.84
N ILE A 29 10.58 12.76 -3.13
CA ILE A 29 9.81 11.53 -3.37
C ILE A 29 9.74 11.28 -4.88
N HIS A 30 10.13 10.09 -5.32
CA HIS A 30 10.02 9.67 -6.72
C HIS A 30 8.63 9.11 -6.99
N VAL A 31 7.94 9.70 -7.96
CA VAL A 31 6.57 9.34 -8.33
C VAL A 31 6.55 8.82 -9.75
N TYR A 32 6.00 7.64 -9.92
CA TYR A 32 5.88 6.91 -11.17
C TYR A 32 4.45 7.06 -11.69
N ILE A 33 4.29 7.84 -12.75
CA ILE A 33 2.98 8.22 -13.30
C ILE A 33 2.64 7.28 -14.44
N GLN A 34 1.45 6.66 -14.36
CA GLN A 34 0.91 5.80 -15.39
C GLN A 34 -0.30 6.47 -16.07
N GLY A 35 -0.10 6.85 -17.33
CA GLY A 35 -1.10 7.55 -18.14
C GLY A 35 -0.62 8.95 -18.54
N ASN A 36 -1.31 9.58 -19.48
CA ASN A 36 -1.02 10.96 -19.89
C ASN A 36 -1.74 11.95 -18.96
N LEU A 37 -0.97 12.79 -18.25
CA LEU A 37 -1.45 13.86 -17.37
C LEU A 37 -2.42 14.81 -18.08
N GLU A 38 -2.22 15.07 -19.36
CA GLU A 38 -3.09 15.95 -20.16
C GLU A 38 -4.48 15.36 -20.38
N ASN A 39 -4.57 14.02 -20.43
CA ASN A 39 -5.82 13.28 -20.65
C ASN A 39 -6.43 12.75 -19.33
N ARG A 40 -6.20 13.45 -18.21
CA ARG A 40 -6.68 13.03 -16.88
C ARG A 40 -8.13 13.42 -16.57
N ASN A 41 -8.70 14.36 -17.34
CA ASN A 41 -10.04 14.89 -17.08
C ASN A 41 -11.11 13.79 -17.13
N GLY A 42 -11.97 13.75 -16.10
CA GLY A 42 -13.02 12.73 -15.94
C GLY A 42 -12.53 11.36 -15.46
N LYS A 43 -11.21 11.17 -15.27
CA LYS A 43 -10.66 9.92 -14.74
C LYS A 43 -10.61 9.94 -13.22
N THR A 44 -10.73 8.76 -12.63
CA THR A 44 -10.47 8.53 -11.21
C THR A 44 -8.98 8.50 -10.97
N MET A 45 -8.51 9.40 -10.12
CA MET A 45 -7.11 9.49 -9.70
C MET A 45 -6.84 8.43 -8.63
N VAL A 46 -5.89 7.53 -8.87
CA VAL A 46 -5.48 6.53 -7.88
C VAL A 46 -4.03 6.74 -7.47
N MET A 47 -3.81 7.06 -6.20
CA MET A 47 -2.49 7.03 -5.58
C MET A 47 -2.23 5.60 -5.11
N THR A 48 -1.09 5.03 -5.48
CA THR A 48 -0.68 3.74 -4.91
C THR A 48 0.63 3.86 -4.16
N VAL A 49 0.67 3.42 -2.92
CA VAL A 49 1.89 3.40 -2.09
C VAL A 49 2.29 1.96 -1.84
N HIS A 50 3.45 1.58 -2.35
CA HIS A 50 4.00 0.23 -2.22
C HIS A 50 5.17 0.20 -1.25
N ASP A 51 5.56 -1.01 -0.86
CA ASP A 51 6.71 -1.22 0.03
C ASP A 51 8.03 -0.73 -0.59
N VAL A 52 9.00 -0.51 0.28
CA VAL A 52 9.98 0.59 0.20
C VAL A 52 11.13 0.40 -0.79
N GLY A 53 11.54 1.52 -1.37
CA GLY A 53 12.71 1.73 -2.19
C GLY A 53 13.86 2.46 -1.46
N THR A 54 14.87 2.87 -2.22
CA THR A 54 16.24 2.96 -1.68
C THR A 54 17.08 4.18 -2.07
N ASN A 55 16.98 5.34 -1.41
CA ASN A 55 17.98 6.40 -1.55
C ASN A 55 18.02 7.51 -0.46
N TYR A 56 17.96 7.21 0.85
CA TYR A 56 18.11 8.27 1.87
C TYR A 56 19.26 8.13 2.91
N LYS A 57 19.91 9.27 3.21
CA LYS A 57 20.92 9.39 4.28
C LYS A 57 20.32 9.31 5.70
N ALA A 58 19.06 9.68 5.88
CA ALA A 58 18.26 9.52 7.10
C ALA A 58 16.82 9.21 6.68
N PHE A 59 16.24 8.11 7.16
CA PHE A 59 14.91 7.72 6.69
C PHE A 59 13.83 8.45 7.51
N PRO A 60 12.89 9.18 6.87
CA PRO A 60 11.82 9.87 7.59
C PRO A 60 10.91 8.89 8.34
N THR A 61 10.19 9.38 9.34
CA THR A 61 9.20 8.54 10.04
C THR A 61 8.02 8.24 9.10
N LEU A 62 7.31 7.13 9.33
CA LEU A 62 6.11 6.83 8.54
C LEU A 62 5.05 7.94 8.62
N ASP A 63 5.01 8.69 9.73
CA ASP A 63 4.17 9.88 9.89
C ASP A 63 4.58 10.97 8.89
N GLN A 64 5.86 11.33 8.87
CA GLN A 64 6.39 12.34 7.95
C GLN A 64 6.15 11.96 6.49
N ILE A 65 6.33 10.68 6.13
CA ILE A 65 6.06 10.19 4.78
C ILE A 65 4.58 10.36 4.44
N GLY A 66 3.68 9.91 5.32
CA GLY A 66 2.23 10.03 5.11
C GLY A 66 1.79 11.48 4.96
N GLU A 67 2.31 12.38 5.79
CA GLU A 67 1.98 13.81 5.75
C GLU A 67 2.50 14.49 4.47
N ASP A 68 3.67 14.08 3.96
CA ASP A 68 4.29 14.65 2.75
C ASP A 68 3.67 14.13 1.44
N LEU A 69 2.84 13.08 1.47
CA LEU A 69 2.13 12.61 0.27
C LEU A 69 1.18 13.68 -0.31
N VAL A 70 0.78 14.67 0.51
CA VAL A 70 0.01 15.83 0.02
C VAL A 70 0.79 16.63 -1.03
N CYS A 71 2.11 16.75 -0.87
CA CYS A 71 2.97 17.45 -1.82
C CYS A 71 2.97 16.79 -3.19
N VAL A 72 2.80 15.46 -3.24
CA VAL A 72 2.67 14.72 -4.51
C VAL A 72 1.37 15.09 -5.21
N LEU A 73 0.25 15.14 -4.48
CA LEU A 73 -1.01 15.58 -5.06
C LEU A 73 -0.96 17.03 -5.54
N ASP A 74 -0.31 17.92 -4.79
CA ASP A 74 -0.16 19.33 -5.17
C ASP A 74 0.72 19.48 -6.42
N LYS A 75 1.84 18.77 -6.47
CA LYS A 75 2.75 18.79 -7.63
C LYS A 75 2.08 18.25 -8.89
N LEU A 76 1.20 17.26 -8.73
CA LEU A 76 0.42 16.69 -9.81
C LEU A 76 -0.88 17.46 -10.08
N ASP A 77 -1.20 18.51 -9.32
CA ASP A 77 -2.49 19.24 -9.43
C ASP A 77 -3.70 18.28 -9.39
N VAL A 78 -3.70 17.38 -8.40
CA VAL A 78 -4.77 16.41 -8.13
C VAL A 78 -5.52 16.82 -6.87
N LYS A 79 -6.79 17.18 -7.01
CA LYS A 79 -7.61 17.61 -5.86
C LYS A 79 -7.89 16.47 -4.88
N THR A 80 -8.36 15.33 -5.37
CA THR A 80 -8.67 14.15 -4.54
C THR A 80 -8.30 12.86 -5.28
N CYS A 81 -8.00 11.80 -4.54
CA CYS A 81 -7.69 10.49 -5.11
C CYS A 81 -8.29 9.34 -4.29
N ILE A 82 -8.36 8.16 -4.89
CA ILE A 82 -8.46 6.89 -4.16
C ILE A 82 -7.04 6.48 -3.79
N ALA A 83 -6.80 6.16 -2.52
CA ALA A 83 -5.47 5.74 -2.07
C ALA A 83 -5.44 4.22 -1.86
N PHE A 84 -4.49 3.54 -2.50
CA PHE A 84 -4.34 2.09 -2.43
C PHE A 84 -2.96 1.73 -1.90
N GLY A 85 -2.87 0.92 -0.85
CA GLY A 85 -1.59 0.53 -0.28
C GLY A 85 -1.58 -0.91 0.17
N GLU A 86 -0.39 -1.49 0.15
CA GLU A 86 -0.11 -2.84 0.61
C GLU A 86 0.91 -2.81 1.74
N GLY A 87 0.70 -3.63 2.78
CA GLY A 87 1.63 -3.78 3.89
C GLY A 87 1.97 -2.45 4.56
N ALA A 88 3.25 -2.05 4.52
CA ALA A 88 3.69 -0.77 5.05
C ALA A 88 3.12 0.43 4.29
N GLY A 89 2.91 0.31 2.97
CA GLY A 89 2.26 1.34 2.16
C GLY A 89 0.82 1.59 2.61
N ALA A 90 0.11 0.55 3.05
CA ALA A 90 -1.22 0.70 3.65
C ALA A 90 -1.17 1.49 4.97
N ASN A 91 -0.16 1.25 5.82
CA ASN A 91 0.03 2.01 7.06
C ASN A 91 0.31 3.50 6.78
N ILE A 92 1.15 3.78 5.77
CA ILE A 92 1.47 5.15 5.34
C ILE A 92 0.23 5.85 4.78
N ILE A 93 -0.61 5.14 4.02
CA ILE A 93 -1.90 5.69 3.54
C ILE A 93 -2.84 6.02 4.70
N CYS A 94 -2.91 5.19 5.74
CA CYS A 94 -3.68 5.55 6.93
C CYS A 94 -3.19 6.88 7.52
N ARG A 95 -1.87 7.08 7.62
CA ARG A 95 -1.29 8.34 8.14
C ARG A 95 -1.62 9.53 7.24
N PHE A 96 -1.49 9.36 5.92
CA PHE A 96 -1.89 10.37 4.95
C PHE A 96 -3.39 10.71 5.03
N ALA A 97 -4.25 9.70 5.15
CA ALA A 97 -5.69 9.88 5.29
C ALA A 97 -6.07 10.62 6.57
N MET A 98 -5.33 10.40 7.67
CA MET A 98 -5.55 11.12 8.92
C MET A 98 -5.04 12.56 8.87
N SER A 99 -3.95 12.84 8.14
CA SER A 99 -3.38 14.19 8.02
C SER A 99 -4.08 15.06 6.98
N SER A 100 -4.63 14.46 5.93
CA SER A 100 -5.24 15.18 4.79
C SER A 100 -6.49 14.48 4.26
N PRO A 101 -7.53 14.25 5.11
CA PRO A 101 -8.72 13.49 4.73
C PRO A 101 -9.46 14.10 3.53
N ASN A 102 -9.46 15.43 3.39
CA ASN A 102 -10.09 16.15 2.28
C ASN A 102 -9.45 15.88 0.91
N ARG A 103 -8.30 15.19 0.87
CA ARG A 103 -7.57 14.82 -0.35
C ARG A 103 -7.80 13.37 -0.77
N ILE A 104 -8.58 12.62 0.01
CA ILE A 104 -8.81 11.19 -0.21
C ILE A 104 -10.31 10.93 -0.28
N MET A 105 -10.73 10.24 -1.33
CA MET A 105 -12.13 9.86 -1.54
C MET A 105 -12.46 8.54 -0.84
N GLY A 106 -11.49 7.63 -0.81
CA GLY A 106 -11.58 6.32 -0.16
C GLY A 106 -10.23 5.62 -0.16
N ILE A 107 -10.06 4.66 0.74
CA ILE A 107 -8.81 3.94 0.94
C ILE A 107 -8.97 2.43 0.74
N CYS A 108 -8.00 1.80 0.08
CA CYS A 108 -7.89 0.35 -0.04
C CYS A 108 -6.58 -0.11 0.60
N LEU A 109 -6.68 -0.97 1.59
CA LEU A 109 -5.60 -1.35 2.51
C LEU A 109 -5.40 -2.87 2.49
N VAL A 110 -4.42 -3.33 1.72
CA VAL A 110 -4.07 -4.76 1.58
C VAL A 110 -3.05 -5.15 2.65
N HIS A 111 -3.34 -6.20 3.43
CA HIS A 111 -2.47 -6.71 4.50
C HIS A 111 -2.03 -5.62 5.51
N CYS A 112 -2.90 -4.65 5.78
CA CYS A 112 -2.57 -3.51 6.63
C CYS A 112 -2.41 -3.89 8.10
N THR A 113 -1.38 -3.33 8.73
CA THR A 113 -1.10 -3.46 10.17
C THR A 113 -1.09 -2.09 10.82
N SER A 114 -2.07 -1.79 11.69
CA SER A 114 -2.14 -0.53 12.45
C SER A 114 -1.32 -0.53 13.73
N THR A 115 -1.13 -1.70 14.33
CA THR A 115 -0.42 -1.87 15.61
C THR A 115 1.09 -2.01 15.42
N THR A 116 1.87 -1.68 16.44
CA THR A 116 3.31 -1.98 16.47
C THR A 116 3.58 -3.46 16.78
N ALA A 117 2.75 -4.05 17.66
CA ALA A 117 3.04 -5.29 18.37
C ALA A 117 3.17 -6.55 17.50
N GLY A 118 2.24 -6.83 16.58
CA GLY A 118 2.01 -8.19 16.07
C GLY A 118 3.25 -9.00 15.65
N ILE A 119 4.10 -8.46 14.78
CA ILE A 119 5.30 -9.16 14.28
C ILE A 119 6.57 -8.71 15.01
N ILE A 120 6.60 -7.47 15.47
CA ILE A 120 7.74 -6.93 16.22
C ILE A 120 7.91 -7.70 17.52
N GLU A 121 6.84 -8.07 18.22
CA GLU A 121 6.91 -8.86 19.45
C GLU A 121 7.53 -10.24 19.22
N TYR A 122 7.10 -10.95 18.18
CA TYR A 122 7.72 -12.21 17.79
C TYR A 122 9.20 -12.05 17.40
N CYS A 123 9.57 -10.86 16.92
CA CYS A 123 10.91 -10.56 16.44
C CYS A 123 11.74 -9.74 17.42
N LYS A 124 11.29 -9.43 18.65
CA LYS A 124 12.01 -8.53 19.56
C LYS A 124 13.46 -8.99 19.74
N ASP A 125 13.66 -10.29 19.92
CA ASP A 125 14.99 -10.90 20.07
C ASP A 125 15.85 -10.80 18.80
N LYS A 126 15.25 -10.92 17.60
CA LYS A 126 15.96 -10.69 16.34
C LYS A 126 16.24 -9.21 16.11
N LEU A 127 15.31 -8.32 16.46
CA LEU A 127 15.42 -6.86 16.29
C LEU A 127 16.54 -6.25 17.11
N ILE A 128 16.74 -6.70 18.35
CA ILE A 128 17.88 -6.30 19.19
C ILE A 128 19.21 -6.59 18.47
N ASN A 129 19.27 -7.70 17.74
CA ASN A 129 20.45 -8.10 16.96
C ASN A 129 20.55 -7.41 15.59
N MET A 130 19.53 -6.69 15.13
CA MET A 130 19.52 -6.19 13.75
C MET A 130 20.50 -5.02 13.52
N ARG A 131 21.00 -4.35 14.57
CA ARG A 131 21.91 -3.17 14.50
C ARG A 131 21.51 -2.16 13.39
N LEU A 132 20.21 -1.98 13.15
CA LEU A 132 19.71 -1.25 11.96
C LEU A 132 20.11 0.22 11.94
N GLU A 133 20.26 0.81 13.13
CA GLU A 133 20.62 2.22 13.32
C GLU A 133 21.99 2.54 12.72
N SER A 134 22.93 1.58 12.70
CA SER A 134 24.25 1.78 12.08
C SER A 134 24.24 1.70 10.55
N GLY A 135 23.07 1.47 9.93
CA GLY A 135 22.97 1.37 8.47
C GLY A 135 23.40 -0.01 7.93
N VAL A 136 23.48 -1.04 8.77
CA VAL A 136 23.94 -2.38 8.40
C VAL A 136 22.75 -3.34 8.35
N MET A 137 22.53 -3.99 7.21
CA MET A 137 21.61 -5.13 7.10
C MET A 137 22.29 -6.41 7.59
N SER A 138 22.00 -6.80 8.83
CA SER A 138 22.41 -8.10 9.38
C SER A 138 21.62 -9.26 8.77
N GLN A 139 22.11 -10.50 8.92
CA GLN A 139 21.36 -11.70 8.52
C GLN A 139 20.00 -11.80 9.22
N GLY A 140 19.92 -11.38 10.50
CA GLY A 140 18.66 -11.32 11.24
C GLY A 140 17.64 -10.36 10.60
N ALA A 141 18.10 -9.28 9.96
CA ALA A 141 17.24 -8.34 9.25
C ALA A 141 16.69 -8.91 7.95
N TRP A 142 17.51 -9.66 7.21
CA TRP A 142 17.06 -10.39 6.02
C TRP A 142 16.05 -11.49 6.38
N ASP A 143 16.32 -12.24 7.45
CA ASP A 143 15.38 -13.25 7.96
C ASP A 143 14.06 -12.61 8.38
N TYR A 144 14.09 -11.43 9.00
CA TYR A 144 12.90 -10.68 9.38
C TYR A 144 12.05 -10.34 8.15
N LEU A 145 12.65 -9.82 7.08
CA LEU A 145 11.94 -9.50 5.84
C LEU A 145 11.30 -10.74 5.21
N ALA A 146 12.05 -11.84 5.10
CA ALA A 146 11.54 -13.07 4.52
C ALA A 146 10.41 -13.68 5.34
N MET A 147 10.53 -13.65 6.68
CA MET A 147 9.46 -14.09 7.57
C MET A 147 8.25 -13.14 7.53
N HIS A 148 8.46 -11.83 7.41
CA HIS A 148 7.38 -10.86 7.30
C HIS A 148 6.53 -11.07 6.04
N LYS A 149 7.17 -11.37 4.90
CA LYS A 149 6.48 -11.65 3.63
C LYS A 149 5.82 -13.02 3.61
N PHE A 150 6.54 -14.08 3.98
CA PHE A 150 6.08 -15.46 3.79
C PHE A 150 5.59 -16.15 5.06
N GLY A 151 5.67 -15.52 6.23
CA GLY A 151 5.39 -16.17 7.51
C GLY A 151 6.26 -17.41 7.75
N SER A 152 5.65 -18.51 8.20
CA SER A 152 6.33 -19.78 8.50
C SER A 152 6.59 -20.68 7.28
N SER A 153 6.41 -20.18 6.05
CA SER A 153 6.53 -20.96 4.80
C SER A 153 7.96 -21.45 4.47
N ASP A 154 8.09 -22.21 3.37
CA ASP A 154 9.29 -22.96 2.98
C ASP A 154 10.56 -22.12 2.79
N LYS A 155 11.70 -22.69 3.20
CA LYS A 155 13.02 -22.02 3.21
C LYS A 155 13.49 -21.60 1.80
N LYS A 156 13.12 -22.33 0.74
CA LYS A 156 13.60 -22.06 -0.63
C LYS A 156 13.04 -20.74 -1.19
N GLU A 157 11.75 -20.48 -1.02
CA GLU A 157 11.12 -19.25 -1.49
C GLU A 157 11.66 -18.03 -0.74
N LYS A 158 11.87 -18.17 0.57
CA LYS A 158 12.50 -17.15 1.41
C LYS A 158 13.89 -16.77 0.92
N GLN A 159 14.72 -17.75 0.55
CA GLN A 159 16.06 -17.48 0.05
C GLN A 159 16.03 -16.79 -1.32
N ALA A 160 15.19 -17.27 -2.25
CA ALA A 160 15.05 -16.65 -3.57
C ALA A 160 14.62 -15.18 -3.46
N TYR A 161 13.68 -14.88 -2.57
CA TYR A 161 13.25 -13.52 -2.30
C TYR A 161 14.34 -12.65 -1.67
N ILE A 162 15.12 -13.18 -0.72
CA ILE A 162 16.25 -12.43 -0.14
C ILE A 162 17.29 -12.08 -1.23
N GLU A 163 17.61 -13.03 -2.11
CA GLU A 163 18.56 -12.78 -3.21
C GLU A 163 18.00 -11.77 -4.23
N GLU A 164 16.70 -11.83 -4.55
CA GLU A 164 16.03 -10.83 -5.36
C GLU A 164 16.14 -9.44 -4.72
N LEU A 165 15.80 -9.30 -3.44
CA LEU A 165 15.92 -8.02 -2.72
C LEU A 165 17.35 -7.49 -2.70
N LYS A 166 18.35 -8.35 -2.46
CA LYS A 166 19.77 -7.94 -2.50
C LYS A 166 20.19 -7.44 -3.89
N SER A 167 19.58 -7.95 -4.96
CA SER A 167 19.90 -7.56 -6.33
C SER A 167 19.30 -6.20 -6.72
N CYS A 168 18.17 -5.82 -6.12
CA CYS A 168 17.43 -4.62 -6.51
C CYS A 168 17.41 -3.50 -5.46
N LEU A 169 17.74 -3.78 -4.20
CA LEU A 169 17.68 -2.82 -3.09
C LEU A 169 19.05 -2.53 -2.49
N ASN A 170 19.31 -1.25 -2.20
CA ASN A 170 20.45 -0.83 -1.38
C ASN A 170 20.29 -1.28 0.09
N PRO A 171 21.18 -2.11 0.64
CA PRO A 171 21.05 -2.62 2.01
C PRO A 171 21.06 -1.54 3.09
N LYS A 172 21.87 -0.48 2.93
CA LYS A 172 21.96 0.62 3.91
C LYS A 172 20.67 1.42 4.01
N ASN A 173 19.93 1.53 2.90
CA ASN A 173 18.65 2.23 2.87
C ASN A 173 17.56 1.34 3.46
N LEU A 174 17.56 0.07 3.08
CA LEU A 174 16.65 -0.94 3.61
C LEU A 174 16.77 -1.08 5.14
N SER A 175 17.99 -1.01 5.70
CA SER A 175 18.15 -1.08 7.17
C SER A 175 17.51 0.11 7.88
N LYS A 176 17.64 1.32 7.32
CA LYS A 176 17.04 2.54 7.91
C LYS A 176 15.53 2.56 7.75
N TYR A 177 15.02 2.07 6.61
CA TYR A 177 13.59 1.85 6.45
C TYR A 177 13.07 0.90 7.53
N LEU A 178 13.70 -0.27 7.68
CA LEU A 178 13.32 -1.24 8.71
C LEU A 178 13.37 -0.61 10.10
N PHE A 179 14.36 0.22 10.39
CA PHE A 179 14.43 0.97 11.64
C PHE A 179 13.23 1.90 11.82
N SER A 180 12.90 2.73 10.82
CA SER A 180 11.74 3.62 10.85
C SER A 180 10.42 2.85 10.99
N PHE A 181 10.27 1.75 10.25
CA PHE A 181 9.11 0.87 10.33
C PHE A 181 8.98 0.25 11.73
N CYS A 182 10.07 -0.19 12.34
CA CYS A 182 10.05 -0.78 13.69
C CYS A 182 9.81 0.26 14.80
N LYS A 183 10.17 1.52 14.57
CA LYS A 183 9.96 2.65 15.48
C LYS A 183 8.64 3.38 15.25
N ARG A 184 7.82 2.95 14.28
CA ARG A 184 6.54 3.60 13.96
C ARG A 184 5.63 3.66 15.19
N SER A 185 4.82 4.72 15.27
CA SER A 185 3.79 4.86 16.30
C SER A 185 2.59 3.93 16.02
N ASP A 186 1.92 3.49 17.08
CA ASP A 186 0.65 2.77 16.98
C ASP A 186 -0.46 3.76 16.60
N ILE A 187 -1.19 3.47 15.51
CA ILE A 187 -2.28 4.33 15.03
C ILE A 187 -3.67 3.74 15.29
N SER A 188 -3.76 2.54 15.88
CA SER A 188 -5.02 1.79 16.05
C SER A 188 -6.08 2.55 16.86
N SER A 189 -5.67 3.33 17.86
CA SER A 189 -6.58 4.16 18.66
C SER A 189 -7.09 5.42 17.93
N LEU A 190 -6.38 5.85 16.89
CA LEU A 190 -6.69 7.06 16.12
C LEU A 190 -7.60 6.78 14.92
N LEU A 191 -7.56 5.57 14.36
CA LEU A 191 -8.30 5.23 13.13
C LEU A 191 -9.80 5.51 13.25
N GLY A 192 -10.43 5.13 14.37
CA GLY A 192 -11.86 5.26 14.56
C GLY A 192 -12.35 6.72 14.57
N SER A 193 -11.56 7.64 15.14
CA SER A 193 -11.91 9.06 15.25
C SER A 193 -11.45 9.88 14.04
N LYS A 194 -10.23 9.63 13.54
CA LYS A 194 -9.66 10.39 12.43
C LYS A 194 -10.19 9.96 11.06
N LEU A 195 -10.58 8.69 10.91
CA LEU A 195 -11.12 8.12 9.66
C LEU A 195 -12.60 7.76 9.78
N GLU A 196 -13.33 8.40 10.71
CA GLU A 196 -14.75 8.08 11.01
C GLU A 196 -15.64 8.08 9.76
N ASN A 197 -15.44 9.04 8.87
CA ASN A 197 -16.24 9.24 7.67
C ASN A 197 -15.59 8.69 6.38
N MET A 198 -14.40 8.08 6.49
CA MET A 198 -13.63 7.60 5.35
C MET A 198 -14.16 6.24 4.88
N ASP A 199 -14.51 6.14 3.59
CA ASP A 199 -14.84 4.84 3.00
C ASP A 199 -13.56 4.02 2.82
N ALA A 200 -13.54 2.83 3.43
CA ALA A 200 -12.35 2.00 3.51
C ALA A 200 -12.63 0.55 3.10
N LEU A 201 -11.69 -0.05 2.37
CA LEU A 201 -11.67 -1.46 2.03
C LEU A 201 -10.39 -2.08 2.60
N LEU A 202 -10.53 -2.97 3.59
CA LEU A 202 -9.42 -3.82 4.05
C LEU A 202 -9.45 -5.14 3.29
N VAL A 203 -8.27 -5.62 2.89
CA VAL A 203 -8.13 -6.82 2.08
C VAL A 203 -7.08 -7.73 2.71
N THR A 204 -7.41 -9.01 2.88
CA THR A 204 -6.45 -10.02 3.34
C THR A 204 -6.82 -11.41 2.83
N GLY A 205 -5.81 -12.26 2.68
CA GLY A 205 -6.01 -13.69 2.50
C GLY A 205 -6.34 -14.38 3.83
N ALA A 206 -7.19 -15.40 3.81
CA ALA A 206 -7.51 -16.23 4.98
C ALA A 206 -6.30 -17.07 5.46
N ARG A 207 -5.26 -17.22 4.62
CA ARG A 207 -3.98 -17.86 4.97
C ARG A 207 -2.83 -16.86 5.09
N ALA A 208 -3.11 -15.55 5.05
CA ALA A 208 -2.09 -14.52 5.17
C ALA A 208 -1.50 -14.49 6.60
N SER A 209 -0.19 -14.24 6.70
CA SER A 209 0.51 -14.10 8.00
C SER A 209 -0.06 -12.97 8.86
N HIS A 210 -0.58 -11.92 8.22
CA HIS A 210 -1.10 -10.71 8.87
C HIS A 210 -2.60 -10.75 9.20
N LEU A 211 -3.28 -11.89 8.99
CA LEU A 211 -4.74 -12.01 9.09
C LEU A 211 -5.29 -11.43 10.41
N HIS A 212 -4.73 -11.85 11.55
CA HIS A 212 -5.15 -11.37 12.87
C HIS A 212 -4.98 -9.85 13.01
N THR A 213 -3.88 -9.30 12.50
CA THR A 213 -3.58 -7.87 12.57
C THR A 213 -4.52 -7.04 11.70
N VAL A 214 -4.94 -7.58 10.55
CA VAL A 214 -5.97 -6.96 9.70
C VAL A 214 -7.33 -6.93 10.41
N TYR A 215 -7.71 -8.01 11.12
CA TYR A 215 -8.92 -8.02 11.95
C TYR A 215 -8.87 -6.97 13.07
N THR A 216 -7.74 -6.84 13.76
CA THR A 216 -7.53 -5.80 14.77
C THR A 216 -7.67 -4.41 14.17
N THR A 217 -7.05 -4.17 13.01
CA THR A 217 -7.16 -2.90 12.28
C THR A 217 -8.62 -2.60 11.90
N HIS A 218 -9.35 -3.58 11.37
CA HIS A 218 -10.78 -3.44 11.04
C HIS A 218 -11.61 -3.13 12.29
N LYS A 219 -11.32 -3.76 13.43
CA LYS A 219 -12.04 -3.54 14.69
C LYS A 219 -11.86 -2.12 15.24
N SER A 220 -10.73 -1.48 14.94
CA SER A 220 -10.42 -0.09 15.28
C SER A 220 -11.05 0.95 14.34
N MET A 221 -11.64 0.54 13.21
CA MET A 221 -12.23 1.45 12.22
C MET A 221 -13.76 1.49 12.33
N ASN A 222 -14.37 2.51 11.71
CA ASN A 222 -15.82 2.61 11.63
C ASN A 222 -16.39 1.51 10.73
N LYS A 223 -17.02 0.49 11.33
CA LYS A 223 -17.61 -0.67 10.64
C LYS A 223 -18.72 -0.32 9.64
N ARG A 224 -19.33 0.87 9.74
CA ARG A 224 -20.34 1.33 8.77
C ARG A 224 -19.72 1.87 7.49
N LYS A 225 -18.47 2.34 7.56
CA LYS A 225 -17.71 2.90 6.44
C LYS A 225 -16.59 2.00 5.95
N THR A 226 -16.32 0.92 6.67
CA THR A 226 -15.20 0.01 6.39
C THR A 226 -15.71 -1.38 6.01
N THR A 227 -15.32 -1.85 4.83
CA THR A 227 -15.57 -3.21 4.35
C THR A 227 -14.31 -4.06 4.55
N LEU A 228 -14.46 -5.28 5.06
CA LEU A 228 -13.38 -6.26 5.17
C LEU A 228 -13.58 -7.39 4.16
N LEU A 229 -12.68 -7.48 3.18
CA LEU A 229 -12.59 -8.59 2.23
C LEU A 229 -11.56 -9.61 2.74
N VAL A 230 -12.05 -10.77 3.16
CA VAL A 230 -11.21 -11.95 3.43
C VAL A 230 -11.40 -12.93 2.28
N VAL A 231 -10.31 -13.32 1.63
CA VAL A 231 -10.36 -14.29 0.53
C VAL A 231 -9.91 -15.65 1.04
N ASP A 232 -10.78 -16.66 0.91
CA ASP A 232 -10.49 -18.02 1.35
C ASP A 232 -9.36 -18.66 0.54
N ASN A 233 -8.59 -19.53 1.22
CA ASN A 233 -7.54 -20.36 0.64
C ASN A 233 -6.37 -19.62 -0.03
N VAL A 234 -6.23 -18.30 0.15
CA VAL A 234 -5.09 -17.52 -0.38
C VAL A 234 -4.29 -16.88 0.75
N SER A 235 -3.00 -16.68 0.53
CA SER A 235 -2.10 -15.89 1.39
C SER A 235 -1.85 -14.50 0.80
N ASP A 236 -1.69 -14.38 -0.52
CA ASP A 236 -1.52 -13.14 -1.25
C ASP A 236 -2.68 -12.91 -2.23
N VAL A 237 -3.63 -12.05 -1.84
CA VAL A 237 -4.80 -11.71 -2.66
C VAL A 237 -4.41 -11.04 -3.98
N MET A 238 -3.31 -10.28 -4.01
CA MET A 238 -2.86 -9.57 -5.21
C MET A 238 -2.40 -10.55 -6.30
N ALA A 239 -1.68 -11.60 -5.89
CA ALA A 239 -1.16 -12.61 -6.79
C ALA A 239 -2.19 -13.70 -7.10
N GLU A 240 -2.92 -14.18 -6.09
CA GLU A 240 -3.73 -15.40 -6.18
C GLU A 240 -5.20 -15.15 -6.52
N ALA A 241 -5.77 -14.01 -6.09
CA ALA A 241 -7.18 -13.66 -6.32
C ALA A 241 -7.40 -12.21 -6.79
N PRO A 242 -6.66 -11.74 -7.81
CA PRO A 242 -6.72 -10.35 -8.26
C PRO A 242 -8.11 -9.93 -8.75
N GLU A 243 -8.91 -10.86 -9.30
CA GLU A 243 -10.27 -10.58 -9.75
C GLU A 243 -11.24 -10.26 -8.61
N LYS A 244 -11.08 -10.90 -7.44
CA LYS A 244 -11.90 -10.61 -6.26
C LYS A 244 -11.56 -9.22 -5.71
N LEU A 245 -10.28 -8.90 -5.63
CA LEU A 245 -9.81 -7.57 -5.23
C LEU A 245 -10.28 -6.49 -6.21
N ALA A 246 -10.09 -6.71 -7.52
CA ALA A 246 -10.56 -5.81 -8.58
C ALA A 246 -12.04 -5.47 -8.43
N ARG A 247 -12.88 -6.48 -8.19
CA ARG A 247 -14.32 -6.31 -7.99
C ARG A 247 -14.61 -5.44 -6.77
N SER A 248 -14.01 -5.73 -5.63
CA SER A 248 -14.22 -4.96 -4.40
C SER A 248 -13.68 -3.53 -4.50
N LEU A 249 -12.57 -3.32 -5.21
CA LEU A 249 -12.03 -1.98 -5.48
C LEU A 249 -12.98 -1.15 -6.34
N ILE A 250 -13.58 -1.75 -7.39
CA ILE A 250 -14.62 -1.07 -8.19
C ILE A 250 -15.81 -0.68 -7.30
N LEU A 251 -16.24 -1.56 -6.40
CA LEU A 251 -17.35 -1.28 -5.49
C LEU A 251 -17.04 -0.13 -4.52
N LEU A 252 -15.81 -0.08 -3.98
CA LEU A 252 -15.33 1.05 -3.19
C LEU A 252 -15.40 2.36 -4.00
N CYS A 253 -14.80 2.37 -5.20
CA CYS A 253 -14.81 3.52 -6.08
C CYS A 253 -16.24 4.02 -6.37
N LYS A 254 -17.17 3.10 -6.66
CA LYS A 254 -18.59 3.44 -6.85
C LYS A 254 -19.24 4.03 -5.61
N GLY A 255 -18.93 3.50 -4.43
CA GLY A 255 -19.36 4.06 -3.15
C GLY A 255 -18.87 5.50 -2.95
N CYS A 256 -17.65 5.81 -3.40
CA CYS A 256 -17.07 7.15 -3.39
C CYS A 256 -17.60 8.07 -4.51
N GLY A 257 -18.58 7.62 -5.32
CA GLY A 257 -19.16 8.41 -6.41
C GLY A 257 -18.34 8.47 -7.70
N VAL A 258 -17.31 7.63 -7.83
CA VAL A 258 -16.49 7.52 -9.04
C VAL A 258 -16.70 6.19 -9.75
N MET A 259 -16.38 6.09 -11.04
CA MET A 259 -16.56 4.87 -11.84
C MET A 259 -18.00 4.33 -11.94
N SER A 260 -19.01 5.21 -11.92
CA SER A 260 -20.41 4.81 -12.02
C SER A 260 -20.73 4.02 -13.31
N GLY A 261 -20.01 4.30 -14.40
CA GLY A 261 -20.17 3.64 -15.70
C GLY A 261 -19.48 2.28 -15.87
N VAL A 262 -18.64 1.85 -14.92
CA VAL A 262 -17.88 0.60 -15.04
C VAL A 262 -18.74 -0.60 -14.64
N ALA A 263 -18.85 -1.61 -15.50
CA ALA A 263 -19.57 -2.84 -15.17
C ALA A 263 -18.85 -3.59 -14.03
N ILE A 264 -19.63 -4.18 -13.11
CA ILE A 264 -19.06 -4.97 -12.02
C ILE A 264 -18.65 -6.34 -12.59
N PRO A 265 -17.38 -6.77 -12.43
CA PRO A 265 -16.93 -8.07 -12.92
C PRO A 265 -17.82 -9.21 -12.41
N GLY A 266 -18.34 -10.04 -13.32
CA GLY A 266 -19.23 -11.16 -13.03
C GLY A 266 -20.73 -10.82 -12.95
N MET A 267 -21.12 -9.55 -13.15
CA MET A 267 -22.53 -9.12 -13.22
C MET A 267 -22.91 -8.64 -14.64
N GLU A 268 -22.19 -9.07 -15.66
CA GLU A 268 -22.39 -8.63 -17.05
C GLU A 268 -23.76 -9.08 -17.58
N ARG A 269 -24.76 -8.21 -17.49
CA ARG A 269 -25.86 -8.18 -18.47
C ARG A 269 -25.39 -7.32 -19.64
N GLN A 270 -25.43 -7.93 -20.83
CA GLN A 270 -25.25 -7.36 -22.17
C GLN A 270 -25.14 -5.81 -22.24
N ARG A 271 -24.05 -5.33 -22.87
CA ARG A 271 -23.88 -4.02 -23.56
C ARG A 271 -23.28 -2.80 -22.85
N THR A 272 -22.46 -2.94 -21.81
CA THR A 272 -21.51 -1.86 -21.48
C THR A 272 -20.08 -2.29 -21.78
N LEU A 273 -19.60 -1.93 -22.99
CA LEU A 273 -18.16 -1.78 -23.28
C LEU A 273 -17.64 -0.66 -22.37
N SER A 274 -17.48 -0.92 -21.08
CA SER A 274 -17.05 0.08 -20.12
C SER A 274 -15.65 0.56 -20.49
N ARG A 275 -15.51 1.86 -20.75
CA ARG A 275 -14.24 2.55 -21.01
C ARG A 275 -13.24 2.21 -19.89
N PHE A 276 -12.35 1.25 -20.13
CA PHE A 276 -11.25 0.91 -19.22
C PHE A 276 -10.25 2.06 -19.01
N ASP A 277 -10.40 3.17 -19.75
CA ASP A 277 -9.60 4.39 -19.64
C ASP A 277 -10.02 5.31 -18.48
N GLU A 278 -10.97 4.92 -17.62
CA GLU A 278 -11.43 5.75 -16.51
C GLU A 278 -10.44 5.91 -15.35
N PHE A 279 -9.32 5.20 -15.34
CA PHE A 279 -8.28 5.38 -14.31
C PHE A 279 -7.11 6.21 -14.80
N PHE A 280 -6.71 7.17 -13.99
CA PHE A 280 -5.39 7.79 -14.06
C PHE A 280 -4.67 7.44 -12.76
N ARG A 281 -3.48 6.87 -12.87
CA ARG A 281 -2.79 6.32 -11.71
C ARG A 281 -1.42 6.96 -11.56
N PHE A 282 -1.06 7.27 -10.32
CA PHE A 282 0.30 7.63 -9.96
C PHE A 282 0.71 6.74 -8.79
N SER A 283 1.87 6.11 -8.95
CA SER A 283 2.43 5.18 -8.00
C SER A 283 3.60 5.85 -7.32
N ILE A 284 3.62 5.79 -6.00
CA ILE A 284 4.71 6.27 -5.19
C ILE A 284 5.46 5.03 -4.75
N SER A 285 6.64 4.83 -5.33
CA SER A 285 7.65 3.99 -4.70
C SER A 285 8.44 4.94 -3.81
N ILE A 286 8.33 4.73 -2.50
CA ILE A 286 9.09 5.49 -1.51
C ILE A 286 10.52 5.03 -1.64
N ASN A 287 11.28 5.61 -2.59
CA ASN A 287 12.72 5.39 -2.68
C ASN A 287 13.43 6.14 -1.55
#